data_AF-A0A369CGJ6-F1
#
_entry.id   AF-A0A369CGJ6-F1
#
_cell.length_a   1.000
_cell.length_b   1.000
_cell.length_c   1.000
_cell.angle_alpha   90.00
_cell.angle_beta   90.00
_cell.angle_gamma   90.00
#
_symmetry.space_group_name_H-M   'P 1'
#
loop_
_entity.id
_entity.type
_entity.pdbx_description
1 polymer ?
#
loop_
_entity_poly.entity_id
_entity_poly.type
_entity_poly.pdbx_seq_one_letter_code
_entity_poly.pdbx_strand_id
1 'polypeptide(L)'
;MHRAKTAEEYVELIRQALIEVEELRASFEWDLDDMSRIPGFLDPLEQSLAGLLKKMEAGTYIWADGDLPFMPLVRRNSTKIPFADLLDTINETHLKGLDVEQAGS
;
A
#
# COMPACT_ATOMS: atom_id res chain seq x y z
N MET A 1 -8.71 0.57 -10.11
CA MET A 1 -8.68 1.37 -8.87
C MET A 1 -8.57 2.85 -9.22
N HIS A 2 -8.91 3.76 -8.31
CA HIS A 2 -8.83 5.20 -8.53
C HIS A 2 -7.92 5.85 -7.50
N ARG A 3 -7.20 6.91 -7.89
CA ARG A 3 -6.40 7.72 -6.96
C ARG A 3 -7.32 8.40 -5.95
N ALA A 4 -6.81 8.63 -4.75
CA ALA A 4 -7.58 9.31 -3.71
C ALA A 4 -7.77 10.80 -4.05
N LYS A 5 -9.00 11.28 -3.86
CA LYS A 5 -9.38 12.69 -4.01
C LYS A 5 -9.18 13.49 -2.73
N THR A 6 -9.21 12.83 -1.58
CA THR A 6 -9.00 13.44 -0.26
C THR A 6 -7.93 12.72 0.55
N ALA A 7 -7.45 13.37 1.61
CA ALA A 7 -6.51 12.76 2.54
C ALA A 7 -7.13 11.54 3.25
N GLU A 8 -8.42 11.60 3.56
CA GLU A 8 -9.19 10.51 4.16
C GLU A 8 -9.28 9.32 3.21
N GLU A 9 -9.59 9.55 1.94
CA GLU A 9 -9.58 8.48 0.92
C GLU A 9 -8.18 7.86 0.78
N TYR A 10 -7.12 8.65 0.88
CA TYR A 10 -5.75 8.12 0.84
C TYR A 10 -5.44 7.26 2.07
N VAL A 11 -5.91 7.67 3.25
CA VAL A 11 -5.84 6.86 4.48
C VAL A 11 -6.59 5.54 4.32
N GLU A 12 -7.78 5.55 3.71
CA GLU A 12 -8.56 4.33 3.47
C GLU A 12 -7.87 3.38 2.50
N LEU A 13 -7.21 3.87 1.44
CA LEU A 13 -6.39 3.02 0.56
C LEU A 13 -5.25 2.34 1.35
N ILE A 14 -4.58 3.07 2.24
CA ILE A 14 -3.50 2.52 3.07
C ILE A 14 -4.04 1.46 4.06
N ARG A 15 -5.21 1.71 4.67
CA ARG A 15 -5.87 0.75 5.56
C ARG A 15 -6.30 -0.51 4.81
N GLN A 16 -6.87 -0.37 3.62
CA GLN A 16 -7.19 -1.50 2.76
C GLN A 16 -5.93 -2.32 2.46
N ALA A 17 -4.81 -1.68 2.14
CA ALA A 17 -3.56 -2.39 1.85
C ALA A 17 -3.03 -3.17 3.07
N LEU A 18 -3.23 -2.66 4.30
CA LEU A 18 -2.88 -3.39 5.53
C LEU A 18 -3.76 -4.63 5.73
N ILE A 19 -5.07 -4.50 5.48
CA ILE A 19 -6.02 -5.64 5.55
C ILE A 19 -5.61 -6.71 4.54
N GLU A 20 -5.32 -6.33 3.29
CA GLU A 20 -4.91 -7.27 2.24
C GLU A 20 -3.59 -7.99 2.56
N VAL A 21 -2.65 -7.32 3.24
CA VAL A 21 -1.42 -7.96 3.74
C VAL A 21 -1.72 -9.00 4.83
N GLU A 22 -2.63 -8.69 5.75
CA GLU A 22 -3.09 -9.61 6.79
C GLU A 22 -3.82 -10.82 6.20
N GLU A 23 -4.73 -10.59 5.24
CA GLU A 23 -5.46 -11.66 4.55
C GLU A 23 -4.52 -12.58 3.75
N LEU A 24 -3.53 -12.00 3.06
CA LEU A 24 -2.51 -12.77 2.35
C LEU A 24 -1.66 -13.60 3.32
N ARG A 25 -1.28 -13.04 4.48
CA ARG A 25 -0.56 -13.80 5.52
C ARG A 25 -1.41 -14.95 6.04
N ALA A 26 -2.67 -14.69 6.39
CA ALA A 26 -3.59 -15.72 6.85
C ALA A 26 -3.74 -16.83 5.80
N SER A 27 -3.85 -16.49 4.51
CA SER A 27 -3.92 -17.50 3.44
C SER A 27 -2.74 -18.48 3.47
N PHE A 28 -1.52 -18.03 3.79
CA PHE A 28 -0.38 -18.94 3.94
C PHE A 28 -0.42 -19.77 5.23
N GLU A 29 -1.01 -19.24 6.30
CA GLU A 29 -1.16 -19.95 7.58
C GLU A 29 -2.25 -21.03 7.53
N TRP A 30 -3.31 -20.82 6.75
CA TRP A 30 -4.39 -21.79 6.58
C TRP A 30 -4.07 -22.87 5.53
N ASP A 31 -3.20 -22.56 4.55
CA ASP A 31 -2.77 -23.48 3.47
C ASP A 31 -1.51 -24.28 3.84
N LEU A 32 -1.28 -24.48 5.15
CA LEU A 32 -0.15 -25.22 5.70
C LEU A 32 -0.32 -26.73 5.51
N ASP A 33 -0.05 -27.20 4.29
CA ASP A 33 0.84 -28.35 4.14
C ASP A 33 2.24 -27.86 4.54
N ASP A 34 3.01 -28.64 5.31
CA ASP A 34 4.22 -28.25 6.09
C ASP A 34 5.38 -27.51 5.33
N MET A 35 5.22 -27.22 4.03
CA MET A 35 6.22 -26.65 3.13
C MET A 35 5.98 -25.19 2.73
N SER A 36 4.81 -24.60 2.97
CA SER A 36 4.50 -23.20 2.63
C SER A 36 5.00 -22.23 3.72
N ARG A 37 6.24 -21.76 3.59
CA ARG A 37 6.76 -20.68 4.45
C ARG A 37 6.14 -19.34 4.07
N ILE A 38 5.72 -18.57 5.08
CA ILE A 38 5.28 -17.17 4.93
C ILE A 38 6.34 -16.39 4.13
N PRO A 39 5.95 -15.70 3.04
CA PRO A 39 6.89 -14.91 2.26
C PRO A 39 7.56 -13.79 3.07
N GLY A 40 8.89 -13.76 3.07
CA GLY A 40 9.66 -12.75 3.84
C GLY A 40 9.51 -11.29 3.37
N PHE A 41 8.70 -11.02 2.33
CA PHE A 41 8.37 -9.65 1.93
C PHE A 41 7.18 -9.07 2.70
N LEU A 42 6.39 -9.89 3.39
CA LEU A 42 5.16 -9.43 4.07
C LEU A 42 5.47 -8.50 5.24
N ASP A 43 6.37 -8.89 6.13
CA ASP A 43 6.76 -8.07 7.28
C ASP A 43 7.28 -6.67 6.89
N PRO A 44 8.26 -6.51 5.97
CA PRO A 44 8.71 -5.18 5.57
C PRO A 44 7.65 -4.37 4.81
N LEU A 45 6.74 -5.01 4.08
CA LEU A 45 5.62 -4.32 3.42
C LEU A 45 4.62 -3.78 4.45
N GLU A 46 4.22 -4.60 5.41
CA GLU A 46 3.33 -4.24 6.51
C GLU A 46 3.88 -3.06 7.32
N GLN A 47 5.15 -3.14 7.73
CA GLN A 47 5.81 -2.08 8.49
C GLN A 47 5.86 -0.76 7.70
N SER A 48 6.07 -0.83 6.39
CA SER A 48 6.13 0.35 5.53
C SER A 48 4.75 1.01 5.41
N LEU A 49 3.69 0.22 5.23
CA LEU A 49 2.31 0.71 5.16
C LEU A 49 1.84 1.27 6.50
N ALA A 50 2.13 0.59 7.61
CA ALA A 50 1.81 1.09 8.96
C ALA A 50 2.56 2.40 9.28
N GLY A 51 3.82 2.51 8.86
CA GLY A 51 4.59 3.74 8.98
C GLY A 51 4.03 4.89 8.16
N LEU A 52 3.52 4.59 6.95
CA LEU A 52 2.83 5.56 6.10
C LEU A 52 1.51 6.03 6.73
N LEU A 53 0.69 5.11 7.22
CA LEU A 53 -0.56 5.41 7.92
C LEU A 53 -0.32 6.32 9.13
N LYS A 54 0.67 5.98 9.96
CA LYS A 54 1.03 6.78 11.14
C LYS A 54 1.43 8.21 10.77
N LYS A 55 2.15 8.41 9.67
CA LYS A 55 2.52 9.76 9.19
C LYS A 55 1.28 10.56 8.77
N MET A 56 0.33 9.92 8.08
CA MET A 56 -0.95 10.53 7.71
C MET A 56 -1.75 10.94 8.94
N GLU A 57 -1.93 10.03 9.90
CA GLU A 57 -2.68 10.28 11.13
C GLU A 57 -2.04 11.35 12.02
N ALA A 58 -0.70 11.43 12.01
CA ALA A 58 0.04 12.47 12.72
C ALA A 58 0.06 13.82 12.00
N GLY A 59 -0.46 13.92 10.77
CA GLY A 59 -0.36 15.13 9.95
C GLY A 59 1.08 15.50 9.56
N THR A 60 2.00 14.54 9.62
CA THR A 60 3.44 14.72 9.31
C THR A 60 3.83 14.14 7.96
N TYR A 61 2.85 13.61 7.22
CA TYR A 61 3.06 13.11 5.88
C TYR A 61 3.36 14.24 4.90
N ILE A 62 4.37 14.00 4.05
CA ILE A 62 4.82 14.93 3.02
C ILE A 62 4.69 14.22 1.68
N TRP A 63 3.93 14.81 0.77
CA TRP A 63 3.85 14.39 -0.63
C TRP A 63 5.20 14.64 -1.31
N ALA A 64 5.69 13.69 -2.11
CA ALA A 64 7.01 13.76 -2.72
C ALA A 64 6.98 13.25 -4.17
N ASP A 65 8.05 13.54 -4.91
CA ASP A 65 8.23 13.23 -6.33
C ASP A 65 8.99 11.90 -6.60
N GLY A 66 9.23 11.12 -5.54
CA GLY A 66 9.88 9.81 -5.61
C GLY A 66 8.93 8.67 -5.24
N ASP A 67 9.20 7.47 -5.76
CA ASP A 67 8.44 6.27 -5.37
C ASP A 67 8.49 6.06 -3.85
N LEU A 68 7.39 5.54 -3.29
CA LEU A 68 7.37 5.10 -1.90
C LEU A 68 8.47 4.04 -1.68
N PRO A 69 9.17 4.05 -0.52
CA PRO A 69 10.34 3.18 -0.30
C PRO A 69 10.09 1.68 -0.45
N PHE A 70 8.83 1.24 -0.34
CA PHE A 70 8.44 -0.16 -0.50
C PHE A 70 8.22 -0.58 -1.96
N MET A 71 8.14 0.35 -2.92
CA MET A 71 7.86 0.02 -4.33
C MET A 71 8.87 -0.91 -5.00
N PRO A 72 10.20 -0.82 -4.75
CA PRO A 72 11.15 -1.81 -5.27
C PRO A 72 10.83 -3.25 -4.79
N LEU A 73 10.35 -3.40 -3.56
CA LEU A 73 9.91 -4.69 -3.03
C LEU A 73 8.64 -5.18 -3.71
N VAL A 74 7.66 -4.29 -3.92
CA VAL A 74 6.40 -4.62 -4.60
C VAL A 74 6.66 -5.06 -6.04
N ARG A 75 7.43 -4.29 -6.82
CA ARG A 75 7.73 -4.61 -8.22
C ARG A 75 8.46 -5.94 -8.37
N ARG A 76 9.36 -6.28 -7.43
CA ARG A 76 10.07 -7.58 -7.43
C ARG A 76 9.13 -8.77 -7.16
N ASN A 77 8.03 -8.55 -6.45
CA ASN A 77 7.12 -9.60 -5.99
C ASN A 77 5.70 -9.45 -6.57
N SER A 78 5.49 -8.64 -7.60
CA SER A 78 4.15 -8.27 -8.08
C SER A 78 3.28 -9.46 -8.45
N THR A 79 3.87 -10.51 -9.04
CA THR A 79 3.16 -11.76 -9.38
C THR A 79 2.72 -12.58 -8.17
N LYS A 80 3.20 -12.24 -6.96
CA LYS A 80 2.88 -12.89 -5.69
C LYS A 80 2.01 -12.01 -4.79
N ILE A 81 1.73 -10.77 -5.20
CA ILE A 81 0.93 -9.81 -4.43
C ILE A 81 -0.39 -9.62 -5.19
N PRO A 82 -1.50 -10.24 -4.76
CA PRO A 82 -2.77 -10.18 -5.48
C PRO A 82 -3.39 -8.77 -5.50
N PHE A 83 -2.94 -7.87 -4.63
CA PHE A 83 -3.35 -6.48 -4.51
C PHE A 83 -2.26 -5.49 -4.99
N ALA A 84 -1.37 -5.89 -5.91
CA ALA A 84 -0.30 -5.02 -6.41
C ALA A 84 -0.84 -3.69 -6.99
N ASP A 85 -1.98 -3.73 -7.68
CA ASP A 85 -2.65 -2.54 -8.24
C ASP A 85 -3.06 -1.51 -7.16
N LEU A 86 -3.37 -1.97 -5.94
CA LEU A 86 -3.68 -1.09 -4.80
C LEU A 86 -2.41 -0.36 -4.35
N LEU A 87 -1.29 -1.07 -4.25
CA LEU A 87 -0.01 -0.48 -3.89
C LEU A 87 0.48 0.52 -4.95
N ASP A 88 0.28 0.20 -6.23
CA ASP A 88 0.53 1.12 -7.33
C ASP A 88 -0.37 2.36 -7.25
N THR A 89 -1.66 2.21 -6.93
CA THR A 89 -2.58 3.34 -6.75
C THR A 89 -2.17 4.25 -5.58
N ILE A 90 -1.72 3.66 -4.47
CA ILE A 90 -1.18 4.41 -3.32
C ILE A 90 0.05 5.20 -3.77
N ASN A 91 0.99 4.55 -4.47
CA ASN A 91 2.19 5.21 -4.97
C ASN A 91 1.90 6.30 -6.00
N GLU A 92 0.96 6.06 -6.92
CA GLU A 92 0.53 7.07 -7.88
C GLU A 92 -0.10 8.30 -7.21
N THR A 93 -0.89 8.08 -6.16
CA THR A 93 -1.43 9.20 -5.35
C THR A 93 -0.30 9.92 -4.63
N HIS A 94 0.68 9.21 -4.05
CA HIS A 94 1.87 9.83 -3.45
C HIS A 94 2.60 10.76 -4.44
N LEU A 95 2.88 10.25 -5.65
CA LEU A 95 3.66 10.95 -6.67
C LEU A 95 2.94 12.16 -7.27
N LYS A 96 1.64 12.04 -7.51
CA LYS A 96 0.85 13.03 -8.25
C LYS A 96 0.03 13.94 -7.31
N GLY A 97 0.09 13.71 -5.99
CA GLY A 97 -0.81 14.32 -5.02
C GLY A 97 -2.24 13.78 -5.12
N LEU A 98 -3.17 14.45 -4.43
CA LEU A 98 -4.59 14.10 -4.46
C LEU A 98 -5.20 14.38 -5.84
N ASP A 99 -6.10 13.51 -6.28
CA ASP A 99 -6.81 13.61 -7.55
C ASP A 99 -8.01 14.56 -7.44
N VAL A 100 -7.73 15.82 -7.10
CA VAL A 100 -8.76 16.86 -7.06
C VAL A 100 -9.17 17.20 -8.48
N GLU A 101 -10.47 17.10 -8.79
CA GLU A 101 -10.98 17.65 -10.05
C GLU A 101 -10.58 19.11 -10.12
N GLN A 102 -9.79 19.48 -11.12
CA GLN A 102 -9.50 20.88 -11.38
C GLN A 102 -10.82 21.51 -11.80
N ALA A 103 -11.44 22.25 -10.87
CA ALA A 103 -12.55 23.13 -11.21
C ALA A 103 -12.04 24.06 -12.31
N GLY A 104 -12.47 23.80 -13.55
CA GLY A 104 -12.13 24.60 -14.71
C GLY A 104 -12.46 26.06 -14.41
N SER A 105 -11.46 26.92 -14.59
CA SER A 105 -11.60 28.37 -14.58
C SER A 105 -12.38 28.87 -15.80
#